data_AF-A0A437CDC8-F1
#
_entry.id   AF-A0A437CDC8-F1
#
_cell.length_a   1.000
_cell.length_b   1.000
_cell.length_c   1.000
_cell.angle_alpha   90.00
_cell.angle_beta   90.00
_cell.angle_gamma   90.00
#
_symmetry.space_group_name_H-M   'P 1'
#
loop_
_entity.id
_entity.type
_entity.pdbx_description
1 polymer ?
#
loop_
_entity_poly.entity_id
_entity_poly.type
_entity_poly.pdbx_seq_one_letter_code
_entity_poly.pdbx_strand_id
1 'polypeptide(L)'
;MRATAFCFLSLVLLNSAQAAVFVRVAPKRLQFFKYESFSVSCEDQKESQEAAQWRVMKMTQDGELHPCSSPCSITDAFPATDSGKYWCETNAGKTSREVNITVTAGCLILEAPVRPVTEGEGATLTCRCRDDVSDCCYEADFYKDGVLISSPESMTITIQNVSRSDQGLYKCSVSGMEESPESFMTVRAPSRGLLVPSPDSDFTFLSGFGLILHLVVVTPYVLSTILLGLIFKDQRKMEREV
;
A
#
# COMPACT_ATOMS: atom_id res chain seq x y z
N MET A 1 4.99 -34.65 -18.84
CA MET A 1 5.27 -33.25 -19.23
C MET A 1 4.11 -32.30 -18.86
N ARG A 2 3.48 -32.44 -17.69
CA ARG A 2 2.37 -31.56 -17.23
C ARG A 2 2.67 -30.84 -15.90
N ALA A 3 3.79 -31.14 -15.25
CA ALA A 3 4.19 -30.56 -13.97
C ALA A 3 5.00 -29.25 -14.11
N THR A 4 5.65 -29.02 -15.24
CA THR A 4 6.44 -27.80 -15.48
C THR A 4 5.59 -26.57 -15.73
N ALA A 5 4.37 -26.73 -16.27
CA ALA A 5 3.46 -25.61 -16.54
C ALA A 5 2.90 -24.96 -15.26
N PHE A 6 2.70 -25.75 -14.18
CA PHE A 6 2.19 -25.21 -12.91
C PHE A 6 3.23 -24.39 -12.14
N CYS A 7 4.53 -24.73 -12.23
CA CYS A 7 5.59 -23.90 -11.63
C CYS A 7 5.75 -22.53 -12.30
N PHE A 8 5.51 -22.44 -13.62
CA PHE A 8 5.51 -21.15 -14.31
C PHE A 8 4.30 -20.28 -13.94
N LEU A 9 3.14 -20.88 -13.65
CA LEU A 9 1.96 -20.14 -13.18
C LEU A 9 2.12 -19.61 -11.74
N SER A 10 2.87 -20.28 -10.87
CA SER A 10 3.19 -19.75 -9.53
C SER A 10 4.22 -18.59 -9.54
N LEU A 11 5.01 -18.45 -10.61
CA LEU A 11 5.94 -17.31 -10.80
C LEU A 11 5.24 -16.06 -11.37
N VAL A 12 4.00 -16.20 -11.87
CA VAL A 12 3.19 -15.11 -12.45
C VAL A 12 2.13 -14.60 -11.46
N LEU A 13 2.13 -15.07 -10.21
CA LEU A 13 1.58 -14.27 -9.13
C LEU A 13 2.47 -13.03 -9.03
N LEU A 14 2.07 -11.99 -9.76
CA LEU A 14 2.67 -10.67 -9.74
C LEU A 14 2.89 -10.31 -8.28
N ASN A 15 4.14 -10.42 -7.86
CA ASN A 15 4.62 -9.71 -6.71
C ASN A 15 4.51 -8.25 -7.15
N SER A 16 3.37 -7.60 -6.91
CA SER A 16 3.25 -6.16 -6.97
C SER A 16 4.15 -5.65 -5.86
N ALA A 17 5.45 -5.61 -6.15
CA ALA A 17 6.48 -5.19 -5.23
C ALA A 17 6.28 -3.69 -5.04
N GLN A 18 5.45 -3.37 -4.04
CA GLN A 18 5.15 -2.00 -3.69
C GLN A 18 6.44 -1.37 -3.20
N ALA A 19 6.89 -0.33 -3.90
CA ALA A 19 8.13 0.33 -3.56
C ALA A 19 7.95 1.14 -2.27
N ALA A 20 9.05 1.42 -1.56
CA ALA A 20 9.05 2.26 -0.37
C ALA A 20 8.81 3.77 -0.67
N VAL A 21 8.28 4.11 -1.84
CA VAL A 21 7.94 5.49 -2.24
C VAL A 21 6.53 5.83 -1.78
N PHE A 22 6.34 7.05 -1.29
CA PHE A 22 5.04 7.56 -0.86
C PHE A 22 4.55 8.67 -1.77
N VAL A 23 3.23 8.74 -1.93
CA VAL A 23 2.57 9.89 -2.54
C VAL A 23 2.61 11.04 -1.55
N ARG A 24 3.05 12.21 -2.03
CA ARG A 24 3.02 13.47 -1.30
C ARG A 24 1.90 14.33 -1.86
N VAL A 25 1.00 14.78 -1.00
CA VAL A 25 -0.06 15.72 -1.33
C VAL A 25 0.22 17.04 -0.61
N ALA A 26 0.10 18.16 -1.31
CA ALA A 26 0.26 19.49 -0.75
C ALA A 26 -0.97 20.36 -1.07
N PRO A 27 -1.65 20.94 -0.05
CA PRO A 27 -1.41 20.76 1.39
C PRO A 27 -1.62 19.31 1.88
N LYS A 28 -1.13 18.98 3.10
CA LYS A 28 -1.11 17.62 3.66
C LYS A 28 -2.51 17.13 4.08
N ARG A 29 -3.41 16.95 3.12
CA ARG A 29 -4.78 16.45 3.32
C ARG A 29 -5.26 15.68 2.09
N LEU A 30 -6.29 14.85 2.28
CA LEU A 30 -6.87 13.99 1.24
C LEU A 30 -8.23 14.49 0.72
N GLN A 31 -8.78 15.52 1.35
CA GLN A 31 -10.05 16.12 0.94
C GLN A 31 -9.83 17.58 0.60
N PHE A 32 -10.52 18.05 -0.45
CA PHE A 32 -10.46 19.41 -0.95
C PHE A 32 -11.86 19.90 -1.29
N PHE A 33 -12.08 21.19 -1.14
CA PHE A 33 -13.28 21.83 -1.68
C PHE A 33 -13.13 22.02 -3.18
N LYS A 34 -14.28 22.03 -3.86
CA LYS A 34 -14.37 22.47 -5.25
C LYS A 34 -13.70 23.84 -5.41
N TYR A 35 -12.95 24.00 -6.49
CA TYR A 35 -12.15 25.18 -6.84
C TYR A 35 -10.89 25.42 -6.01
N GLU A 36 -10.56 24.55 -5.04
CA GLU A 36 -9.25 24.61 -4.42
C GLU A 36 -8.15 24.09 -5.34
N SER A 37 -6.91 24.49 -5.04
CA SER A 37 -5.73 24.00 -5.73
C SER A 37 -4.93 23.08 -4.82
N PHE A 38 -4.41 21.99 -5.39
CA PHE A 38 -3.51 21.07 -4.69
C PHE A 38 -2.49 20.48 -5.66
N SER A 39 -1.43 19.91 -5.10
CA SER A 39 -0.43 19.20 -5.90
C SER A 39 -0.16 17.80 -5.35
N VAL A 40 0.06 16.87 -6.27
CA VAL A 40 0.42 15.48 -5.99
C VAL A 40 1.80 15.23 -6.58
N SER A 41 2.72 14.72 -5.77
CA SER A 41 4.08 14.39 -6.23
C SER A 41 4.56 13.08 -5.61
N CYS A 42 5.58 12.49 -6.21
CA CYS A 42 6.26 11.34 -5.65
C CYS A 42 7.34 11.81 -4.66
N GLU A 43 7.40 11.19 -3.48
CA GLU A 43 8.46 11.50 -2.52
C GLU A 43 9.75 10.80 -2.94
N ASP A 44 10.72 11.60 -3.39
CA ASP A 44 12.05 11.11 -3.74
C ASP A 44 12.77 10.62 -2.48
N GLN A 45 12.90 9.30 -2.33
CA GLN A 45 13.86 8.76 -1.37
C GLN A 45 15.25 9.17 -1.85
N LYS A 46 15.98 9.92 -1.02
CA LYS A 46 17.31 10.49 -1.31
C LYS A 46 18.42 9.46 -1.61
N GLU A 47 18.09 8.18 -1.81
CA GLU A 47 19.10 7.14 -1.86
C GLU A 47 18.63 5.91 -2.64
N SER A 48 18.48 6.07 -3.95
CA SER A 48 18.59 4.94 -4.86
C SER A 48 19.32 5.42 -6.10
N GLN A 49 20.47 4.80 -6.40
CA GLN A 49 21.34 5.12 -7.54
C GLN A 49 20.71 4.87 -8.92
N GLU A 50 19.39 4.79 -8.98
CA GLU A 50 18.59 4.89 -10.17
C GLU A 50 17.53 5.94 -9.83
N ALA A 51 17.65 7.14 -10.40
CA ALA A 51 16.56 8.10 -10.44
C ALA A 51 15.47 7.50 -11.35
N ALA A 52 14.78 6.48 -10.86
CA ALA A 52 13.63 5.92 -11.53
C ALA A 52 12.67 7.09 -11.74
N GLN A 53 12.37 7.40 -12.99
CA GLN A 53 11.50 8.52 -13.35
C GLN A 53 10.08 8.17 -12.88
N TRP A 54 9.77 8.51 -11.63
CA TRP A 54 8.45 8.34 -11.04
C TRP A 54 7.49 9.35 -11.68
N ARG A 55 6.34 8.86 -12.14
CA ARG A 55 5.23 9.67 -12.60
C ARG A 55 4.04 9.47 -11.68
N VAL A 56 3.21 10.51 -11.55
CA VAL A 56 1.94 10.39 -10.84
C VAL A 56 0.92 9.80 -11.81
N MET A 57 0.18 8.82 -11.34
CA MET A 57 -0.94 8.22 -12.04
C MET A 57 -2.21 8.57 -11.27
N LYS A 58 -3.27 8.88 -12.01
CA LYS A 58 -4.59 9.22 -11.49
C LYS A 58 -5.62 8.28 -12.12
N MET A 59 -6.49 7.72 -11.29
CA MET A 59 -7.68 7.01 -11.73
C MET A 59 -8.89 7.75 -11.20
N THR A 60 -9.71 8.29 -12.11
CA THR A 60 -10.96 8.98 -11.74
C THR A 60 -11.97 7.98 -11.19
N GLN A 61 -13.04 8.48 -10.57
CA GLN A 61 -14.14 7.62 -10.07
C GLN A 61 -14.80 6.80 -11.18
N ASP A 62 -14.82 7.31 -12.42
CA ASP A 62 -15.33 6.61 -13.61
C ASP A 62 -14.35 5.55 -14.16
N GLY A 63 -13.18 5.39 -13.52
CA GLY A 63 -12.16 4.41 -13.90
C GLY A 63 -11.22 4.88 -15.02
N GLU A 64 -11.28 6.16 -15.41
CA GLU A 64 -10.41 6.71 -16.44
C GLU A 64 -9.00 6.92 -15.90
N LEU A 65 -8.00 6.40 -16.61
CA LEU A 65 -6.59 6.45 -16.21
C LEU A 65 -5.87 7.62 -16.88
N HIS A 66 -5.33 8.51 -16.08
CA HIS A 66 -4.62 9.72 -16.51
C HIS A 66 -3.19 9.74 -15.97
N PRO A 67 -2.16 9.71 -16.83
CA PRO A 67 -0.80 10.00 -16.41
C PRO A 67 -0.62 11.50 -16.17
N CYS A 68 0.13 11.86 -15.13
CA CYS A 68 0.45 13.23 -14.79
C CYS A 68 1.94 13.36 -14.45
N SER A 69 2.61 14.36 -15.04
CA SER A 69 4.01 14.65 -14.71
C SER A 69 4.12 15.11 -13.26
N SER A 70 5.07 14.56 -12.49
CA SER A 70 5.30 14.96 -11.09
C SER A 70 6.09 16.29 -11.04
N PRO A 71 5.62 17.34 -10.34
CA PRO A 71 4.39 17.39 -9.55
C PRO A 71 3.14 17.63 -10.42
N CYS A 72 2.08 16.86 -10.14
CA CYS A 72 0.77 17.02 -10.73
C CYS A 72 0.04 18.16 -10.02
N SER A 73 -0.01 19.34 -10.65
CA SER A 73 -0.69 20.52 -10.10
C SER A 73 -2.13 20.57 -10.60
N ILE A 74 -3.08 20.47 -9.69
CA ILE A 74 -4.51 20.62 -9.96
C ILE A 74 -4.90 22.03 -9.51
N THR A 75 -5.39 22.83 -10.46
CA THR A 75 -5.98 24.16 -10.20
C THR A 75 -7.47 24.09 -10.44
N ASP A 76 -8.25 24.83 -9.66
CA ASP A 76 -9.72 24.85 -9.75
C ASP A 76 -10.34 23.45 -9.70
N ALA A 77 -9.93 22.63 -8.71
CA ALA A 77 -10.29 21.22 -8.63
C ALA A 77 -11.81 20.99 -8.69
N PHE A 78 -12.23 19.96 -9.43
CA PHE A 78 -13.65 19.68 -9.62
C PHE A 78 -14.01 18.24 -9.22
N PRO A 79 -15.14 17.99 -8.52
CA PRO A 79 -15.51 16.68 -8.00
C PRO A 79 -15.45 15.54 -9.02
N ALA A 80 -16.02 15.74 -10.21
CA ALA A 80 -16.11 14.71 -11.25
C ALA A 80 -14.76 14.36 -11.89
N THR A 81 -13.87 15.34 -12.06
CA THR A 81 -12.62 15.14 -12.78
C THR A 81 -11.47 14.81 -11.87
N ASP A 82 -11.43 15.34 -10.64
CA ASP A 82 -10.25 15.35 -9.77
C ASP A 82 -10.37 14.49 -8.51
N SER A 83 -11.55 13.91 -8.26
CA SER A 83 -11.67 12.86 -7.24
C SER A 83 -11.20 11.52 -7.79
N GLY A 84 -10.52 10.75 -6.95
CA GLY A 84 -10.11 9.40 -7.29
C GLY A 84 -8.81 8.94 -6.65
N LYS A 85 -8.23 7.88 -7.21
CA LYS A 85 -7.02 7.24 -6.70
C LYS A 85 -5.78 7.84 -7.35
N TYR A 86 -4.77 8.11 -6.55
CA TYR A 86 -3.49 8.63 -6.99
C TYR A 86 -2.35 7.74 -6.50
N TRP A 87 -1.41 7.38 -7.37
CA TRP A 87 -0.21 6.62 -7.01
C TRP A 87 0.98 7.07 -7.84
N CYS A 88 2.17 6.68 -7.42
CA CYS A 88 3.40 6.85 -8.15
C CYS A 88 3.75 5.57 -8.89
N GLU A 89 4.16 5.68 -10.14
CA GLU A 89 4.55 4.56 -10.99
C GLU A 89 5.86 4.85 -11.70
N THR A 90 6.69 3.82 -11.88
CA THR A 90 7.90 3.87 -12.72
C THR A 90 7.66 3.20 -14.06
N ASN A 91 8.48 3.50 -15.06
CA ASN A 91 8.45 2.82 -16.35
C ASN A 91 8.67 1.29 -16.25
N ALA A 92 9.27 0.82 -15.15
CA ALA A 92 9.48 -0.60 -14.87
C ALA A 92 8.26 -1.29 -14.21
N GLY A 93 7.14 -0.58 -14.02
CA GLY A 93 5.91 -1.12 -13.44
C GLY A 93 5.90 -1.20 -11.91
N LYS A 94 6.91 -0.65 -11.21
CA LYS A 94 6.85 -0.51 -9.75
C LYS A 94 5.87 0.59 -9.37
N THR A 95 5.02 0.33 -8.38
CA THR A 95 4.01 1.27 -7.89
C THR A 95 4.20 1.58 -6.40
N SER A 96 3.80 2.79 -6.00
CA SER A 96 3.67 3.17 -4.58
C SER A 96 2.38 2.64 -3.97
N ARG A 97 2.15 2.96 -2.70
CA ARG A 97 0.79 2.95 -2.14
C ARG A 97 -0.06 4.00 -2.84
N GLU A 98 -1.31 3.65 -3.08
CA GLU A 98 -2.32 4.60 -3.56
C GLU A 98 -2.87 5.43 -2.40
N VAL A 99 -3.28 6.65 -2.72
CA VAL A 99 -4.08 7.52 -1.85
C VAL A 99 -5.39 7.87 -2.56
N ASN A 100 -6.48 7.97 -1.81
CA ASN A 100 -7.76 8.39 -2.35
C ASN A 100 -7.98 9.87 -2.04
N ILE A 101 -8.06 10.70 -3.07
CA ILE A 101 -8.31 12.13 -2.95
C ILE A 101 -9.77 12.39 -3.31
N THR A 102 -10.47 13.15 -2.46
CA THR A 102 -11.87 13.52 -2.67
C THR A 102 -12.00 15.02 -2.82
N VAL A 103 -12.61 15.47 -3.92
CA VAL A 103 -12.98 16.87 -4.12
C VAL A 103 -14.50 16.98 -3.93
N THR A 104 -14.94 17.82 -2.99
CA THR A 104 -16.35 17.93 -2.62
C THR A 104 -16.94 19.31 -2.93
N ALA A 105 -18.22 19.31 -3.33
CA ALA A 105 -19.02 20.52 -3.42
C ALA A 105 -19.76 20.86 -2.10
N GLY A 106 -19.60 20.03 -1.06
CA GLY A 106 -20.14 20.25 0.29
C GLY A 106 -19.35 21.28 1.12
N CYS A 107 -19.88 21.65 2.28
CA CYS A 107 -19.34 22.73 3.11
C CYS A 107 -18.25 22.27 4.10
N LEU A 108 -18.12 20.96 4.33
CA LEU A 108 -17.17 20.37 5.27
C LEU A 108 -16.20 19.43 4.57
N ILE A 109 -14.95 19.41 5.04
CA ILE A 109 -13.97 18.36 4.77
C ILE A 109 -13.32 17.91 6.08
N LEU A 110 -12.88 16.66 6.10
CA LEU A 110 -12.07 16.11 7.18
C LEU A 110 -10.60 16.11 6.79
N GLU A 111 -9.78 16.84 7.55
CA GLU A 111 -8.32 16.78 7.47
C GLU A 111 -7.80 15.66 8.39
N ALA A 112 -7.74 14.45 7.83
CA ALA A 112 -7.16 13.27 8.48
C ALA A 112 -5.69 13.03 8.06
N PRO A 113 -4.89 12.29 8.87
CA PRO A 113 -3.52 11.94 8.51
C PRO A 113 -3.41 11.25 7.16
N VAL A 114 -2.67 11.85 6.23
CA VAL A 114 -2.43 11.31 4.88
C VAL A 114 -1.64 10.01 4.90
N ARG A 115 -0.81 9.81 5.93
CA ARG A 115 0.06 8.63 6.09
C ARG A 115 -0.42 7.75 7.23
N PRO A 116 -0.12 6.44 7.19
CA PRO A 116 -0.41 5.56 8.31
C PRO A 116 0.20 6.08 9.61
N VAL A 117 -0.62 6.18 10.65
CA VAL A 117 -0.20 6.63 11.98
C VAL A 117 0.40 5.43 12.72
N THR A 118 1.51 5.63 13.43
CA THR A 118 2.14 4.54 14.19
C THR A 118 1.40 4.33 15.50
N GLU A 119 1.20 3.07 15.92
CA GLU A 119 0.65 2.80 17.25
C GLU A 119 1.47 3.47 18.35
N GLY A 120 0.80 4.06 19.33
CA GLY A 120 1.42 4.84 20.39
C GLY A 120 1.61 6.33 20.07
N GLU A 121 1.50 6.73 18.80
CA GLU A 121 1.56 8.14 18.40
C GLU A 121 0.19 8.81 18.49
N GLY A 122 0.20 10.14 18.47
CA GLY A 122 -1.02 10.95 18.39
C GLY A 122 -1.50 11.13 16.95
N ALA A 123 -2.81 11.08 16.72
CA ALA A 123 -3.46 11.48 15.47
C ALA A 123 -4.41 12.65 15.71
N THR A 124 -4.29 13.70 14.91
CA THR A 124 -5.19 14.86 14.94
C THR A 124 -6.14 14.80 13.75
N LEU A 125 -7.42 15.00 14.02
CA LEU A 125 -8.48 15.09 13.03
C LEU A 125 -9.08 16.49 13.13
N THR A 126 -9.05 17.23 12.02
CA THR A 126 -9.63 18.58 11.97
C THR A 126 -10.79 18.61 11.00
N CYS A 127 -11.97 18.98 11.49
CA CYS A 127 -13.09 19.32 10.65
C CYS A 127 -12.87 20.74 10.14
N ARG A 128 -12.83 20.91 8.82
CA ARG A 128 -12.63 22.22 8.20
C ARG A 128 -13.88 22.59 7.43
N CYS A 129 -14.33 23.81 7.67
CA CYS A 129 -15.37 24.44 6.88
C CYS A 129 -14.80 25.17 5.68
N ARG A 130 -15.64 25.33 4.67
CA ARG A 130 -15.37 26.24 3.56
C ARG A 130 -15.40 27.68 4.07
N ASP A 131 -14.51 28.51 3.54
CA ASP A 131 -14.28 29.88 4.04
C ASP A 131 -15.54 30.77 3.94
N ASP A 132 -16.43 30.53 2.97
CA ASP A 132 -17.68 31.26 2.73
C ASP A 132 -18.86 30.86 3.65
N VAL A 133 -18.75 29.78 4.42
CA VAL A 133 -19.79 29.28 5.36
C VAL A 133 -19.28 29.24 6.81
N SER A 134 -18.14 29.88 7.08
CA SER A 134 -17.37 29.73 8.33
C SER A 134 -18.05 30.28 9.59
N ASP A 135 -19.08 31.13 9.48
CA ASP A 135 -19.75 31.77 10.62
C ASP A 135 -20.44 30.79 11.60
N CYS A 136 -20.72 29.55 11.18
CA CYS A 136 -21.34 28.51 12.01
C CYS A 136 -20.35 27.45 12.51
N CYS A 137 -19.05 27.64 12.30
CA CYS A 137 -18.04 26.60 12.43
C CYS A 137 -17.22 26.65 13.73
N TYR A 138 -17.90 26.46 14.87
CA TYR A 138 -17.27 26.48 16.20
C TYR A 138 -17.14 25.09 16.86
N GLU A 139 -18.08 24.18 16.61
CA GLU A 139 -18.08 22.82 17.14
C GLU A 139 -18.44 21.80 16.05
N ALA A 140 -17.87 20.59 16.14
CA ALA A 140 -18.15 19.51 15.19
C ALA A 140 -18.25 18.17 15.91
N ASP A 141 -19.19 17.35 15.45
CA ASP A 141 -19.28 15.94 15.82
C ASP A 141 -18.34 15.10 14.95
N PHE A 142 -17.62 14.17 15.56
CA PHE A 142 -16.71 13.25 14.87
C PHE A 142 -17.24 11.83 14.95
N TYR A 143 -17.25 11.16 13.80
CA TYR A 143 -17.74 9.79 13.64
C TYR A 143 -16.62 8.88 13.15
N LYS A 144 -16.62 7.65 13.63
CA LYS A 144 -15.78 6.54 13.16
C LYS A 144 -16.67 5.36 12.79
N ASP A 145 -16.55 4.87 11.57
CA ASP A 145 -17.31 3.72 11.06
C ASP A 145 -18.83 3.90 11.29
N GLY A 146 -19.32 5.14 11.13
CA GLY A 146 -20.72 5.53 11.37
C GLY A 146 -21.12 5.78 12.83
N VAL A 147 -20.23 5.58 13.79
CA VAL A 147 -20.51 5.75 15.23
C VAL A 147 -19.91 7.06 15.73
N LEU A 148 -20.68 7.85 16.48
CA LEU A 148 -20.20 9.07 17.14
C LEU A 148 -19.10 8.70 18.15
N ILE A 149 -17.90 9.26 17.97
CA ILE A 149 -16.75 9.04 18.87
C ILE A 149 -16.43 10.26 19.72
N SER A 150 -16.82 11.45 19.29
CA SER A 150 -16.54 12.69 20.02
C SER A 150 -17.47 13.81 19.56
N SER A 151 -17.85 14.69 20.49
CA SER A 151 -18.61 15.92 20.25
C SER A 151 -17.96 17.05 21.07
N PRO A 152 -16.76 17.51 20.67
CA PRO A 152 -16.07 18.60 21.35
C PRO A 152 -16.71 19.97 21.02
N GLU A 153 -16.56 20.93 21.93
CA GLU A 153 -16.74 22.37 21.64
C GLU A 153 -15.53 22.90 20.83
N SER A 154 -15.16 22.19 19.77
CA SER A 154 -14.01 22.50 18.92
C SER A 154 -14.15 21.85 17.53
N MET A 155 -13.40 22.39 16.56
CA MET A 155 -13.28 21.82 15.22
C MET A 155 -12.21 20.73 15.09
N THR A 156 -11.56 20.36 16.20
CA THR A 156 -10.43 19.43 16.19
C THR A 156 -10.51 18.45 17.35
N ILE A 157 -10.21 17.17 17.07
CA ILE A 157 -9.93 16.16 18.10
C ILE A 157 -8.53 15.59 17.92
N THR A 158 -7.94 15.11 19.02
CA THR A 158 -6.67 14.39 18.99
C THR A 158 -6.81 13.06 19.72
N ILE A 159 -6.53 11.96 19.02
CA ILE A 159 -6.40 10.62 19.58
C ILE A 159 -4.95 10.51 20.05
N GLN A 160 -4.69 10.52 21.36
CA GLN A 160 -3.34 10.65 21.90
C GLN A 160 -2.48 9.38 21.80
N ASN A 161 -3.12 8.21 21.94
CA ASN A 161 -2.44 6.91 21.97
C ASN A 161 -3.11 6.00 20.94
N VAL A 162 -2.80 6.22 19.67
CA VAL A 162 -3.41 5.47 18.56
C VAL A 162 -3.10 3.98 18.69
N SER A 163 -4.12 3.17 18.45
CA SER A 163 -4.10 1.72 18.52
C SER A 163 -4.71 1.14 17.24
N ARG A 164 -4.55 -0.17 17.02
CA ARG A 164 -5.15 -0.84 15.86
C ARG A 164 -6.68 -0.66 15.75
N SER A 165 -7.39 -0.51 16.87
CA SER A 165 -8.84 -0.25 16.87
C SER A 165 -9.21 1.15 16.37
N ASP A 166 -8.27 2.08 16.33
CA ASP A 166 -8.48 3.43 15.78
C ASP A 166 -8.40 3.45 14.25
N GLN A 167 -8.04 2.34 13.60
CA GLN A 167 -8.16 2.25 12.14
C GLN A 167 -9.64 2.22 11.73
N GLY A 168 -10.03 3.04 10.74
CA GLY A 168 -11.41 3.07 10.25
C GLY A 168 -11.71 4.25 9.32
N LEU A 169 -12.98 4.35 8.92
CA LEU A 169 -13.53 5.47 8.16
C LEU A 169 -13.97 6.58 9.11
N TYR A 170 -13.44 7.78 8.93
CA TYR A 170 -13.77 8.94 9.74
C TYR A 170 -14.51 9.99 8.92
N LYS A 171 -15.46 10.68 9.55
CA LYS A 171 -16.12 11.89 9.02
C LYS A 171 -16.45 12.85 10.15
N CYS A 172 -16.72 14.10 9.82
CA CYS A 172 -17.23 15.09 10.76
C CYS A 172 -18.55 15.71 10.28
N SER A 173 -19.30 16.27 11.22
CA SER A 173 -20.56 16.96 10.97
C SER A 173 -20.66 18.22 11.83
N VAL A 174 -21.34 19.23 11.31
CA VAL A 174 -21.67 20.47 12.01
C VAL A 174 -23.18 20.63 11.94
N SER A 175 -23.80 21.04 13.05
CA SER A 175 -25.25 21.19 13.13
C SER A 175 -25.80 22.07 12.02
N GLY A 176 -26.77 21.55 11.25
CA GLY A 176 -27.38 22.26 10.12
C GLY A 176 -26.57 22.23 8.82
N MET A 177 -25.44 21.52 8.76
CA MET A 177 -24.64 21.34 7.55
C MET A 177 -24.65 19.89 7.04
N GLU A 178 -24.27 19.72 5.77
CA GLU A 178 -23.97 18.41 5.20
C GLU A 178 -22.68 17.85 5.83
N GLU A 179 -22.66 16.54 6.14
CA GLU A 179 -21.49 15.85 6.68
C GLU A 179 -20.29 15.90 5.72
N SER A 180 -19.07 15.83 6.26
CA SER A 180 -17.88 15.70 5.43
C SER A 180 -17.85 14.36 4.69
N PRO A 181 -17.16 14.26 3.54
CA PRO A 181 -16.80 12.97 2.98
C PRO A 181 -16.01 12.11 3.99
N GLU A 182 -16.04 10.79 3.82
CA GLU A 182 -15.29 9.88 4.67
C GLU A 182 -13.80 9.84 4.29
N SER A 183 -12.93 9.67 5.29
CA SER A 183 -11.49 9.46 5.10
C SER A 183 -11.03 8.24 5.89
N PHE A 184 -10.33 7.31 5.23
CA PHE A 184 -9.83 6.11 5.89
C PHE A 184 -8.49 6.40 6.58
N MET A 185 -8.47 6.37 7.91
CA MET A 185 -7.24 6.48 8.68
C MET A 185 -6.63 5.10 8.89
N THR A 186 -5.41 4.89 8.40
CA THR A 186 -4.68 3.62 8.57
C THR A 186 -3.76 3.68 9.78
N VAL A 187 -3.68 2.59 10.53
CA VAL A 187 -2.74 2.46 11.66
C VAL A 187 -1.69 1.40 11.33
N ARG A 188 -0.42 1.70 11.61
CA ARG A 188 0.68 0.76 11.45
C ARG A 188 1.24 0.38 12.81
N ALA A 189 1.61 -0.88 12.96
CA ALA A 189 2.35 -1.33 14.13
C ALA A 189 3.66 -0.52 14.27
N PRO A 190 4.17 -0.34 15.49
CA PRO A 190 5.49 0.23 15.67
C PRO A 190 6.46 -0.66 14.92
N SER A 191 7.32 -0.07 14.10
CA SER A 191 8.52 -0.75 13.64
C SER A 191 9.36 -1.01 14.88
N ARG A 192 9.09 -2.14 15.56
CA ARG A 192 10.08 -2.78 16.42
C ARG A 192 11.26 -2.92 15.50
N GLY A 193 12.31 -2.13 15.74
CA GLY A 193 13.58 -2.35 15.08
C GLY A 193 13.79 -3.85 15.19
N LEU A 194 13.76 -4.55 14.07
CA LEU A 194 14.45 -5.81 14.00
C LEU A 194 15.83 -5.40 14.47
N LEU A 195 16.17 -5.75 15.70
CA LEU A 195 17.53 -6.14 16.01
C LEU A 195 17.79 -7.17 14.92
N VAL A 196 18.38 -6.70 13.82
CA VAL A 196 19.03 -7.57 12.86
C VAL A 196 19.91 -8.40 13.78
N PRO A 197 19.62 -9.70 13.97
CA PRO A 197 20.65 -10.55 14.53
C PRO A 197 21.82 -10.32 13.58
N SER A 198 22.95 -9.87 14.11
CA SER A 198 24.18 -9.86 13.35
C SER A 198 24.26 -11.18 12.58
N PRO A 199 24.70 -11.20 11.31
CA PRO A 199 24.73 -12.41 10.47
C PRO A 199 25.70 -13.50 10.97
N ASP A 200 26.10 -13.49 12.24
CA ASP A 200 27.02 -14.43 12.86
C ASP A 200 26.30 -15.65 13.48
N SER A 201 25.03 -15.91 13.14
CA SER A 201 24.29 -17.07 13.68
C SER A 201 23.44 -17.85 12.67
N ASP A 202 23.61 -17.62 11.36
CA ASP A 202 22.87 -18.34 10.30
C ASP A 202 23.55 -19.64 9.83
N PHE A 203 24.41 -20.25 10.66
CA PHE A 203 25.09 -21.50 10.31
C PHE A 203 24.32 -22.79 10.64
N THR A 204 23.15 -22.72 11.27
CA THR A 204 22.47 -23.95 11.74
C THR A 204 21.17 -24.29 10.99
N PHE A 205 20.52 -23.34 10.29
CA PHE A 205 19.21 -23.59 9.64
C PHE A 205 19.28 -24.06 8.18
N LEU A 206 20.40 -23.81 7.48
CA LEU A 206 20.64 -24.33 6.12
C LEU A 206 20.92 -25.84 6.06
N SER A 207 21.24 -26.45 7.22
CA SER A 207 21.59 -27.87 7.30
C SER A 207 20.39 -28.81 7.06
N GLY A 208 19.20 -28.46 7.55
CA GLY A 208 18.01 -29.32 7.46
C GLY A 208 17.37 -29.36 6.07
N PHE A 209 17.15 -28.20 5.45
CA PHE A 209 16.50 -28.13 4.13
C PHE A 209 17.36 -28.73 3.01
N GLY A 210 18.69 -28.54 3.07
CA GLY A 210 19.62 -29.19 2.14
C GLY A 210 19.60 -30.72 2.26
N LEU A 211 19.56 -31.25 3.48
CA LEU A 211 19.46 -32.69 3.74
C LEU A 211 18.14 -33.28 3.24
N ILE A 212 17.03 -32.59 3.45
CA ILE A 212 15.71 -33.03 2.98
C ILE A 212 15.64 -33.02 1.45
N LEU A 213 16.18 -31.99 0.79
CA LEU A 213 16.22 -31.93 -0.67
C LEU A 213 17.13 -33.02 -1.26
N HIS A 214 18.29 -33.29 -0.64
CA HIS A 214 19.18 -34.37 -1.04
C HIS A 214 18.53 -35.75 -0.88
N LEU A 215 17.86 -36.01 0.24
CA LEU A 215 17.17 -37.28 0.49
C LEU A 215 15.98 -37.50 -0.44
N VAL A 216 15.14 -36.49 -0.65
CA VAL A 216 13.87 -36.66 -1.40
C VAL A 216 14.07 -36.60 -2.92
N VAL A 217 15.07 -35.85 -3.42
CA VAL A 217 15.21 -35.62 -4.87
C VAL A 217 16.42 -36.33 -5.45
N VAL A 218 17.59 -36.21 -4.79
CA VAL A 218 18.85 -36.70 -5.38
C VAL A 218 18.99 -38.20 -5.23
N THR A 219 18.65 -38.77 -4.07
CA THR A 219 18.79 -40.22 -3.87
C THR A 219 17.89 -41.10 -4.76
N PRO A 220 16.57 -40.83 -4.95
CA PRO A 220 15.77 -41.65 -5.84
C PRO A 220 16.18 -41.51 -7.32
N TYR A 221 16.65 -40.34 -7.73
CA TYR A 221 17.14 -40.14 -9.10
C TYR A 221 18.42 -40.93 -9.39
N VAL A 222 19.38 -40.94 -8.45
CA VAL A 222 20.62 -41.72 -8.57
C VAL A 222 20.34 -43.23 -8.53
N LEU A 223 19.45 -43.69 -7.65
CA LEU A 223 19.05 -45.10 -7.63
C LEU A 223 18.36 -45.53 -8.93
N SER A 224 17.49 -44.68 -9.48
CA SER A 224 16.84 -44.94 -10.77
C SER A 224 17.85 -45.04 -11.91
N THR A 225 18.86 -44.17 -11.97
CA THR A 225 19.86 -44.21 -13.06
C THR A 225 20.77 -45.42 -12.95
N ILE A 226 21.15 -45.83 -11.74
CA ILE A 226 21.93 -47.07 -11.52
C ILE A 226 21.11 -48.30 -11.91
N LEU A 227 19.83 -48.39 -11.50
CA LEU A 227 18.94 -49.49 -11.88
C LEU A 227 18.79 -49.61 -13.40
N LEU A 228 18.54 -48.50 -14.10
CA LEU A 228 18.49 -48.49 -15.57
C LEU A 228 19.83 -48.93 -16.18
N GLY A 229 20.96 -48.43 -15.65
CA GLY A 229 22.29 -48.81 -16.12
C GLY A 229 22.60 -50.30 -15.96
N LEU A 230 22.18 -50.91 -14.85
CA LEU A 230 22.33 -52.34 -14.60
C LEU A 230 21.45 -53.18 -15.53
N ILE A 231 20.20 -52.77 -15.75
CA ILE A 231 19.29 -53.44 -16.70
C ILE A 231 19.85 -53.38 -18.12
N PHE A 232 20.35 -52.21 -18.55
CA PHE A 232 20.97 -52.06 -19.87
C PHE A 232 22.25 -52.89 -20.03
N LYS A 233 23.05 -53.01 -18.97
CA LYS A 233 24.28 -53.80 -18.98
C LYS A 233 23.96 -55.30 -19.06
N ASP A 234 22.91 -55.75 -18.40
CA ASP A 234 22.46 -57.14 -18.42
C ASP A 234 21.88 -57.51 -19.80
N GLN A 235 21.05 -56.63 -20.38
CA GLN A 235 20.55 -56.83 -21.76
C GLN A 235 21.67 -56.86 -22.80
N ARG A 236 22.69 -55.98 -22.70
CA ARG A 236 23.88 -56.02 -23.56
C ARG A 236 24.80 -57.23 -23.33
N LYS A 237 24.64 -57.94 -22.21
CA LYS A 237 25.38 -59.18 -21.94
C LYS A 237 24.67 -60.35 -22.61
N MET A 238 23.33 -60.37 -22.59
CA MET A 238 22.48 -61.36 -23.26
C MET A 238 22.58 -61.27 -24.81
N GLU A 239 22.78 -60.08 -25.38
CA GLU A 239 22.99 -59.90 -26.83
C GLU A 239 24.38 -60.33 -27.33
N ARG A 240 25.34 -60.59 -26.42
CA ARG A 240 26.71 -61.00 -26.79
C ARG A 240 26.96 -62.51 -26.66
N GLU A 241 25.98 -63.28 -26.21
CA GLU A 241 26.03 -64.74 -26.08
C GLU A 241 25.15 -65.48 -27.11
N VAL A 242 24.73 -64.80 -28.19
CA VAL A 242 24.03 -65.38 -29.36
C VAL A 242 24.87 -65.22 -30.62
#